data_AF-A0A6J8DHY5-F1
#
_entry.id   AF-A0A6J8DHY5-F1
#
_cell.length_a   1.000
_cell.length_b   1.000
_cell.length_c   1.000
_cell.angle_alpha   90.00
_cell.angle_beta   90.00
_cell.angle_gamma   90.00
#
_symmetry.space_group_name_H-M   'P 1'
#
loop_
_entity.id
_entity.type
_entity.pdbx_description
1 polymer ?
#
loop_
_entity_poly.entity_id
_entity_poly.type
_entity_poly.pdbx_seq_one_letter_code
_entity_poly.pdbx_strand_id
1 'polypeptide(L)'
;MAAVVTGAGILFGVGAYHFFKTSNKRVYNIRQLKKGDHVKYKRELYSHHAVVVDVYPENQTYKVIHFTGEKKSGIPAEIKEEVFHFDFDKIILIHYRYGRLNRSETVKRAYRLLKLQDEMRVIYDILTNNCEHFATWCITGEAKSQQVNKVLAPIAPYINFVGSLKRPY
;
A
#
# COMPACT_ATOMS: atom_id res chain seq x y z
N MET A 1 52.16 7.34 16.59
CA MET A 1 51.05 8.13 17.19
C MET A 1 49.94 8.19 16.15
N ALA A 2 48.76 7.74 16.54
CA ALA A 2 47.62 7.40 15.69
C ALA A 2 46.69 8.58 15.36
N ALA A 3 46.01 8.48 14.22
CA ALA A 3 44.64 8.91 13.87
C ALA A 3 44.57 8.98 12.33
N VAL A 4 44.14 7.95 11.59
CA VAL A 4 42.75 7.54 11.32
C VAL A 4 41.80 8.71 11.05
N VAL A 5 41.63 9.05 9.78
CA VAL A 5 40.30 9.25 9.16
C VAL A 5 40.37 8.71 7.73
N THR A 6 39.95 7.45 7.55
CA THR A 6 39.63 6.89 6.24
C THR A 6 38.37 7.57 5.72
N GLY A 7 38.52 8.49 4.76
CA GLY A 7 37.42 9.05 4.00
C GLY A 7 36.84 7.97 3.08
N ALA A 8 35.92 7.16 3.61
CA ALA A 8 35.01 6.39 2.76
C ALA A 8 34.13 7.40 2.03
N GLY A 9 34.43 7.63 0.75
CA GLY A 9 33.54 8.33 -0.15
C GLY A 9 32.17 7.68 -0.08
N ILE A 10 31.19 8.40 0.45
CA ILE A 10 29.80 8.01 0.38
C ILE A 10 29.43 8.10 -1.10
N LEU A 11 29.50 6.96 -1.77
CA LEU A 11 28.98 6.79 -3.11
C LEU A 11 27.48 7.09 -2.99
N PHE A 12 27.05 8.23 -3.53
CA PHE A 12 25.65 8.48 -3.84
C PHE A 12 25.25 7.46 -4.90
N GLY A 13 24.91 6.25 -4.44
CA GLY A 13 24.33 5.21 -5.27
C GLY A 13 23.02 5.74 -5.81
N VAL A 14 23.04 6.07 -7.09
CA VAL A 14 21.87 6.31 -7.92
C VAL A 14 20.93 5.12 -7.67
N GLY A 15 19.91 5.34 -6.85
CA GLY A 15 19.13 4.27 -6.23
C GLY A 15 18.58 3.32 -7.27
N ALA A 16 18.89 2.04 -7.13
CA ALA A 16 18.38 0.96 -7.98
C ALA A 16 16.85 1.05 -8.06
N TYR A 17 16.33 1.45 -9.22
CA TYR A 17 14.91 1.47 -9.51
C TYR A 17 14.37 0.04 -9.42
N HIS A 18 13.81 -0.35 -8.27
CA HIS A 18 13.09 -1.61 -8.14
C HIS A 18 11.75 -1.48 -8.85
N PHE A 19 11.72 -1.85 -10.13
CA PHE A 19 10.48 -2.08 -10.84
C PHE A 19 9.77 -3.27 -10.19
N PHE A 20 8.71 -3.02 -9.43
CA PHE A 20 7.86 -4.10 -8.95
C PHE A 20 7.20 -4.77 -10.14
N LYS A 21 7.65 -5.98 -10.49
CA LYS A 21 6.97 -6.78 -11.51
C LYS A 21 5.73 -7.42 -10.89
N THR A 22 4.60 -6.78 -11.09
CA THR A 22 3.28 -7.26 -10.66
C THR A 22 2.58 -8.01 -11.80
N SER A 23 1.61 -8.83 -11.45
CA SER A 23 0.72 -9.53 -12.38
C SER A 23 -0.67 -9.62 -11.79
N ASN A 24 -1.70 -9.50 -12.61
CA ASN A 24 -3.08 -9.64 -12.18
C ASN A 24 -3.46 -11.12 -12.21
N LYS A 25 -3.98 -11.65 -11.11
CA LYS A 25 -4.51 -13.02 -11.01
C LYS A 25 -5.98 -12.94 -10.63
N ARG A 26 -6.84 -13.58 -11.41
CA ARG A 26 -8.25 -13.72 -11.03
C ARG A 26 -8.35 -14.64 -9.81
N VAL A 27 -9.29 -14.33 -8.92
CA VAL A 27 -9.57 -15.09 -7.72
C VAL A 27 -10.94 -15.74 -7.92
N TYR A 28 -10.99 -17.06 -7.91
CA TYR A 28 -12.19 -17.87 -8.16
C TYR A 28 -12.78 -18.42 -6.86
N ASN A 29 -11.98 -18.51 -5.80
CA ASN A 29 -12.39 -19.02 -4.51
C ASN A 29 -11.77 -18.18 -3.40
N ILE A 30 -12.54 -17.87 -2.34
CA ILE A 30 -12.07 -17.07 -1.22
C ILE A 30 -10.81 -17.64 -0.54
N ARG A 31 -10.63 -18.97 -0.55
CA ARG A 31 -9.45 -19.65 0.01
C ARG A 31 -8.15 -19.33 -0.74
N GLN A 32 -8.23 -18.72 -1.93
CA GLN A 32 -7.06 -18.21 -2.65
C GLN A 32 -6.58 -16.86 -2.10
N LEU A 33 -7.41 -16.14 -1.35
CA LEU A 33 -7.00 -14.93 -0.65
C LEU A 33 -6.24 -15.27 0.62
N LYS A 34 -5.23 -14.45 0.92
CA LYS A 34 -4.47 -14.54 2.16
C LYS A 34 -4.37 -13.17 2.80
N LYS A 35 -4.32 -13.16 4.13
CA LYS A 35 -3.93 -11.99 4.91
C LYS A 35 -2.61 -11.39 4.37
N GLY A 36 -2.59 -10.08 4.14
CA GLY A 36 -1.49 -9.34 3.52
C GLY A 36 -1.45 -9.43 1.99
N ASP A 37 -2.51 -9.89 1.34
CA ASP A 37 -2.65 -9.81 -0.12
C ASP A 37 -3.16 -8.43 -0.57
N HIS A 38 -2.75 -8.05 -1.77
CA HIS A 38 -3.22 -6.86 -2.46
C HIS A 38 -4.29 -7.26 -3.44
N VAL A 39 -5.50 -6.74 -3.25
CA VAL A 39 -6.61 -6.97 -4.16
C VAL A 39 -7.03 -5.68 -4.83
N LYS A 40 -7.52 -5.78 -6.04
CA LYS A 40 -8.24 -4.70 -6.69
C LYS A 40 -9.62 -5.14 -7.15
N TYR A 41 -10.54 -4.19 -7.16
CA TYR A 41 -11.90 -4.37 -7.61
C TYR A 41 -12.14 -3.62 -8.91
N LYS A 42 -12.86 -4.24 -9.83
CA LYS A 42 -13.34 -3.54 -11.02
C LYS A 42 -14.51 -2.63 -10.60
N ARG A 43 -14.30 -1.31 -10.59
CA ARG A 43 -15.40 -0.33 -10.60
C ARG A 43 -15.55 0.21 -12.03
N GLU A 44 -16.70 0.80 -12.35
CA GLU A 44 -17.01 1.24 -13.73
C GLU A 44 -16.00 2.25 -14.28
N LEU A 45 -15.38 3.06 -13.42
CA LEU A 45 -14.49 4.16 -13.83
C LEU A 45 -13.03 4.00 -13.39
N TYR A 46 -12.71 3.09 -12.47
CA TYR A 46 -11.34 2.85 -11.99
C TYR A 46 -11.18 1.51 -11.25
N SER A 47 -9.94 1.08 -11.04
CA SER A 47 -9.63 -0.07 -10.16
C SER A 47 -9.49 0.41 -8.72
N HIS A 48 -10.29 -0.13 -7.80
CA HIS A 48 -10.18 0.18 -6.37
C HIS A 48 -9.24 -0.79 -5.68
N HIS A 49 -8.22 -0.32 -4.99
CA HIS A 49 -7.17 -1.16 -4.39
C HIS A 49 -7.33 -1.27 -2.87
N ALA A 50 -7.05 -2.46 -2.33
CA ALA A 50 -7.17 -2.75 -0.91
C ALA A 50 -6.12 -3.78 -0.43
N VAL A 51 -5.84 -3.75 0.87
CA VAL A 51 -4.99 -4.74 1.55
C VAL A 51 -5.88 -5.67 2.37
N VAL A 52 -5.83 -6.97 2.09
CA VAL A 52 -6.54 -7.98 2.88
C VAL A 52 -5.89 -8.08 4.26
N VAL A 53 -6.66 -7.88 5.33
CA VAL A 53 -6.17 -8.00 6.72
C VAL A 53 -6.73 -9.22 7.43
N ASP A 54 -7.80 -9.82 6.92
CA ASP A 54 -8.32 -11.10 7.38
C ASP A 54 -9.18 -11.81 6.33
N VAL A 55 -9.36 -13.12 6.46
CA VAL A 55 -10.19 -13.94 5.55
C VAL A 55 -11.01 -14.93 6.36
N TYR A 56 -12.31 -15.01 6.08
CA TYR A 56 -13.28 -15.88 6.76
C TYR A 56 -13.96 -16.82 5.74
N PRO A 57 -13.31 -17.95 5.38
CA PRO A 57 -13.80 -18.83 4.32
C PRO A 57 -15.20 -19.39 4.58
N GLU A 58 -15.53 -19.70 5.83
CA GLU A 58 -16.82 -20.30 6.20
C GLU A 58 -17.99 -19.34 5.95
N ASN A 59 -17.77 -18.03 6.10
CA ASN A 59 -18.78 -17.00 5.88
C ASN A 59 -18.73 -16.38 4.48
N GLN A 60 -17.81 -16.85 3.63
CA GLN A 60 -17.50 -16.22 2.33
C GLN A 60 -17.25 -14.70 2.46
N THR A 61 -16.58 -14.28 3.54
CA THR A 61 -16.22 -12.87 3.76
C THR A 61 -14.73 -12.69 3.99
N TYR A 62 -14.25 -11.49 3.74
CA TYR A 62 -12.87 -11.12 4.01
C TYR A 62 -12.83 -9.65 4.40
N LYS A 63 -11.84 -9.31 5.22
CA LYS A 63 -11.67 -7.98 5.78
C LYS A 63 -10.50 -7.29 5.09
N VAL A 64 -10.68 -6.02 4.74
CA VAL A 64 -9.64 -5.23 4.09
C VAL A 64 -9.45 -3.89 4.77
N ILE A 65 -8.27 -3.31 4.60
CA ILE A 65 -8.03 -1.89 4.81
C ILE A 65 -7.80 -1.25 3.45
N HIS A 66 -8.48 -0.14 3.19
CA HIS A 66 -8.44 0.58 1.92
C HIS A 66 -8.67 2.07 2.09
N PHE A 67 -8.29 2.83 1.06
CA PHE A 67 -8.50 4.28 1.00
C PHE A 67 -9.81 4.57 0.23
N THR A 68 -10.78 5.25 0.82
CA THR A 68 -12.18 5.37 0.34
C THR A 68 -12.47 6.56 -0.56
N GLY A 69 -11.52 7.46 -0.78
CA GLY A 69 -11.76 8.73 -1.49
C GLY A 69 -12.11 8.59 -2.98
N GLU A 70 -13.24 9.18 -3.38
CA GLU A 70 -13.65 9.37 -4.77
C GLU A 70 -13.86 10.86 -5.08
N LYS A 71 -13.31 11.36 -6.21
CA LYS A 71 -13.49 12.77 -6.66
C LYS A 71 -14.94 13.23 -6.73
N LYS A 72 -15.86 12.31 -7.00
CA LYS A 72 -17.24 12.63 -7.43
C LYS A 72 -18.27 12.54 -6.30
N SER A 73 -17.93 11.96 -5.15
CA SER A 73 -18.92 11.66 -4.12
C SER A 73 -19.06 12.75 -3.05
N GLY A 74 -18.16 13.74 -3.01
CA GLY A 74 -18.12 14.73 -1.91
C GLY A 74 -17.80 14.11 -0.55
N ILE A 75 -17.47 12.81 -0.50
CA ILE A 75 -17.11 12.08 0.70
C ILE A 75 -15.62 12.30 0.95
N PRO A 76 -15.22 12.75 2.17
CA PRO A 76 -13.82 12.87 2.53
C PRO A 76 -13.06 11.56 2.29
N ALA A 77 -11.84 11.69 1.77
CA ALA A 77 -10.99 10.55 1.52
C ALA A 77 -10.42 10.02 2.84
N GLU A 78 -10.73 8.77 3.19
CA GLU A 78 -10.35 8.18 4.48
C GLU A 78 -9.74 6.79 4.30
N ILE A 79 -8.95 6.34 5.27
CA ILE A 79 -8.55 4.94 5.35
C ILE A 79 -9.61 4.22 6.20
N LYS A 80 -10.22 3.16 5.69
CA LYS A 80 -11.22 2.37 6.40
C LYS A 80 -10.87 0.90 6.45
N GLU A 81 -11.27 0.28 7.55
CA GLU A 81 -11.37 -1.17 7.67
C GLU A 81 -12.81 -1.57 7.33
N GLU A 82 -12.99 -2.44 6.34
CA GLU A 82 -14.31 -2.90 5.89
C GLU A 82 -14.31 -4.40 5.63
N VAL A 83 -15.47 -5.04 5.83
CA VAL A 83 -15.70 -6.45 5.54
C VAL A 83 -16.53 -6.56 4.28
N PHE A 84 -16.07 -7.36 3.33
CA PHE A 84 -16.76 -7.61 2.06
C PHE A 84 -17.16 -9.08 1.95
N HIS A 85 -18.32 -9.32 1.34
CA HIS A 85 -18.65 -10.64 0.80
C HIS A 85 -17.79 -10.92 -0.42
N PHE A 86 -17.37 -12.17 -0.56
CA PHE A 86 -16.57 -12.63 -1.68
C PHE A 86 -17.43 -12.70 -2.95
N ASP A 87 -16.96 -11.99 -3.98
CA ASP A 87 -17.55 -11.95 -5.31
C ASP A 87 -16.42 -12.15 -6.33
N PHE A 88 -16.41 -13.33 -6.97
CA PHE A 88 -15.35 -13.74 -7.88
C PHE A 88 -15.36 -12.97 -9.22
N ASP A 89 -16.46 -12.29 -9.55
CA ASP A 89 -16.54 -11.43 -10.74
C ASP A 89 -15.90 -10.06 -10.51
N LYS A 90 -15.71 -9.69 -9.24
CA LYS A 90 -15.27 -8.34 -8.87
C LYS A 90 -13.82 -8.27 -8.39
N ILE A 91 -13.19 -9.37 -7.98
CA ILE A 91 -11.90 -9.33 -7.27
C ILE A 91 -10.72 -9.90 -8.08
N ILE A 92 -9.64 -9.12 -8.12
CA ILE A 92 -8.37 -9.47 -8.78
C ILE A 92 -7.24 -9.36 -7.74
N LEU A 93 -6.44 -10.42 -7.61
CA LEU A 93 -5.22 -10.42 -6.81
C LEU A 93 -4.07 -9.77 -7.60
N ILE A 94 -3.42 -8.77 -7.00
CA ILE A 94 -2.16 -8.22 -7.51
C ILE A 94 -1.01 -9.04 -6.96
N HIS A 95 -0.43 -9.88 -7.81
CA HIS A 95 0.67 -10.76 -7.47
C HIS A 95 2.03 -10.10 -7.75
N TYR A 96 2.76 -9.78 -6.69
CA TYR A 96 4.13 -9.25 -6.74
C TYR A 96 5.12 -10.39 -6.90
N ARG A 97 5.90 -10.41 -7.99
CA ARG A 97 6.91 -11.45 -8.22
C ARG A 97 8.11 -11.33 -7.28
N TYR A 98 8.53 -10.10 -6.98
CA TYR A 98 9.64 -9.78 -6.09
C TYR A 98 9.36 -8.48 -5.33
N GLY A 99 10.14 -8.19 -4.28
CA GLY A 99 10.09 -6.91 -3.57
C GLY A 99 8.88 -6.71 -2.64
N ARG A 100 8.10 -7.77 -2.37
CA ARG A 100 7.08 -7.72 -1.31
C ARG A 100 7.71 -7.97 0.06
N LEU A 101 7.29 -7.19 1.04
CA LEU A 101 7.47 -7.46 2.46
C LEU A 101 6.71 -8.74 2.86
N ASN A 102 7.05 -9.26 4.03
CA ASN A 102 6.29 -10.35 4.62
C ASN A 102 4.83 -9.89 4.90
N ARG A 103 3.89 -10.84 4.86
CA ARG A 103 2.45 -10.56 4.98
C ARG A 103 2.07 -9.88 6.31
N SER A 104 2.73 -10.26 7.39
CA SER A 104 2.48 -9.68 8.71
C SER A 104 2.86 -8.21 8.76
N GLU A 105 4.01 -7.84 8.20
CA GLU A 105 4.47 -6.46 8.08
C GLU A 105 3.54 -5.66 7.17
N THR A 106 3.06 -6.22 6.06
CA THR A 106 2.06 -5.58 5.21
C THR A 106 0.80 -5.18 5.99
N VAL A 107 0.29 -6.09 6.82
CA VAL A 107 -0.90 -5.82 7.64
C VAL A 107 -0.60 -4.83 8.75
N LYS A 108 0.52 -4.97 9.46
CA LYS A 108 0.95 -4.00 10.49
C LYS A 108 1.01 -2.59 9.93
N ARG A 109 1.56 -2.44 8.72
CA ARG A 109 1.63 -1.18 8.00
C ARG A 109 0.24 -0.64 7.70
N ALA A 110 -0.65 -1.43 7.10
CA ALA A 110 -2.02 -1.00 6.81
C ALA A 110 -2.74 -0.47 8.07
N TYR A 111 -2.65 -1.18 9.20
CA TYR A 111 -3.22 -0.73 10.47
C TYR A 111 -2.55 0.52 11.04
N ARG A 112 -1.23 0.66 10.89
CA ARG A 112 -0.52 1.86 11.33
C ARG A 112 -1.05 3.10 10.64
N LEU A 113 -1.29 3.02 9.34
CA LEU A 113 -1.81 4.14 8.56
C LEU A 113 -3.26 4.45 8.88
N LEU A 114 -4.08 3.41 9.09
CA LEU A 114 -5.46 3.57 9.59
C LEU A 114 -5.50 4.36 10.90
N LYS A 115 -4.55 4.12 11.81
CA LYS A 115 -4.47 4.84 13.11
C LYS A 115 -3.97 6.28 12.99
N LEU A 116 -3.03 6.54 12.08
CA LEU A 116 -2.41 7.86 11.91
C LEU A 116 -3.19 8.78 10.97
N GLN A 117 -4.30 8.32 10.37
CA GLN A 117 -4.99 9.04 9.31
C GLN A 117 -5.48 10.43 9.74
N ASP A 118 -5.93 10.59 10.99
CA ASP A 118 -6.48 11.86 11.51
C ASP A 118 -5.40 12.94 11.65
N GLU A 119 -4.21 12.55 12.13
CA GLU A 119 -3.02 13.40 12.19
C GLU A 119 -2.53 13.81 10.79
N MET A 120 -2.91 13.04 9.77
CA MET A 120 -2.52 13.23 8.38
C MET A 120 -3.58 13.93 7.52
N ARG A 121 -4.78 14.22 8.05
CA ARG A 121 -5.93 14.78 7.30
C ARG A 121 -5.63 16.12 6.61
N VAL A 122 -4.61 16.86 7.06
CA VAL A 122 -4.24 18.19 6.53
C VAL A 122 -3.61 18.14 5.12
N ILE A 123 -3.21 16.96 4.63
CA ILE A 123 -2.35 16.84 3.43
C ILE A 123 -3.14 16.41 2.17
N TYR A 124 -4.45 16.17 2.28
CA TYR A 124 -5.14 15.40 1.24
C TYR A 124 -6.09 16.23 0.40
N ASP A 125 -5.71 16.43 -0.86
CA ASP A 125 -6.67 16.55 -1.94
C ASP A 125 -6.32 15.63 -3.11
N ILE A 126 -7.34 14.87 -3.52
CA ILE A 126 -7.60 14.21 -4.80
C ILE A 126 -6.83 12.96 -5.35
N LEU A 127 -7.65 11.92 -5.66
CA LEU A 127 -7.57 10.89 -6.73
C LEU A 127 -7.29 9.41 -6.40
N THR A 128 -7.79 8.57 -7.32
CA THR A 128 -7.76 7.09 -7.43
C THR A 128 -6.40 6.43 -7.28
N ASN A 129 -5.30 7.17 -7.49
CA ASN A 129 -3.94 6.67 -7.30
C ASN A 129 -3.63 6.38 -5.83
N ASN A 130 -4.29 7.06 -4.88
CA ASN A 130 -3.97 6.90 -3.46
C ASN A 130 -4.26 5.50 -2.93
N CYS A 131 -5.30 4.81 -3.42
CA CYS A 131 -5.58 3.43 -3.00
C CYS A 131 -4.50 2.45 -3.52
N GLU A 132 -4.01 2.63 -4.76
CA GLU A 132 -2.93 1.83 -5.31
C GLU A 132 -1.59 2.12 -4.60
N HIS A 133 -1.28 3.40 -4.36
CA HIS A 133 -0.09 3.81 -3.62
C HIS A 133 -0.13 3.31 -2.18
N PHE A 134 -1.27 3.45 -1.49
CA PHE A 134 -1.48 2.93 -0.15
C PHE A 134 -1.18 1.43 -0.09
N ALA A 135 -1.83 0.65 -0.96
CA ALA A 135 -1.65 -0.78 -0.98
C ALA A 135 -0.19 -1.12 -1.31
N THR A 136 0.37 -0.55 -2.38
CA THR A 136 1.76 -0.76 -2.80
C THR A 136 2.75 -0.44 -1.69
N TRP A 137 2.60 0.68 -0.98
CA TRP A 137 3.47 1.06 0.12
C TRP A 137 3.36 0.08 1.29
N CYS A 138 2.15 -0.39 1.63
CA CYS A 138 1.97 -1.42 2.65
C CYS A 138 2.71 -2.71 2.27
N ILE A 139 2.65 -3.10 1.00
CA ILE A 139 3.19 -4.38 0.53
C ILE A 139 4.70 -4.32 0.35
N THR A 140 5.24 -3.20 -0.12
CA THR A 140 6.61 -3.18 -0.65
C THR A 140 7.58 -2.39 0.20
N GLY A 141 7.11 -1.47 1.03
CA GLY A 141 8.03 -0.50 1.65
C GLY A 141 8.12 0.82 0.90
N GLU A 142 7.89 0.78 -0.41
CA GLU A 142 8.30 1.83 -1.34
C GLU A 142 7.17 2.80 -1.71
N ALA A 143 7.56 4.05 -1.93
CA ALA A 143 6.66 5.13 -2.37
C ALA A 143 6.17 4.97 -3.82
N LYS A 144 6.99 4.31 -4.66
CA LYS A 144 6.86 4.34 -6.12
C LYS A 144 6.15 3.07 -6.62
N SER A 145 4.84 3.16 -6.87
CA SER A 145 4.17 2.23 -7.81
C SER A 145 4.44 2.68 -9.25
N GLN A 146 4.14 1.85 -10.24
CA GLN A 146 4.60 1.88 -11.64
C GLN A 146 4.29 3.17 -12.46
N GLN A 147 3.72 4.21 -11.85
CA GLN A 147 3.41 5.49 -12.48
C GLN A 147 4.34 6.59 -11.94
N VAL A 148 5.52 6.70 -12.54
CA VAL A 148 6.48 7.74 -12.18
C VAL A 148 5.98 9.10 -12.70
N ASN A 149 5.92 10.10 -11.82
CA ASN A 149 5.98 11.56 -12.07
C ASN A 149 4.77 12.52 -11.88
N LYS A 150 3.71 12.23 -11.12
CA LYS A 150 2.82 13.33 -10.64
C LYS A 150 2.39 13.31 -9.17
N VAL A 151 2.62 12.23 -8.42
CA VAL A 151 1.99 12.03 -7.09
C VAL A 151 3.01 11.67 -6.00
N LEU A 152 4.31 11.89 -6.19
CA LEU A 152 5.26 11.79 -5.08
C LEU A 152 5.25 13.02 -4.18
N ALA A 153 4.84 14.18 -4.70
CA ALA A 153 4.80 15.42 -3.92
C ALA A 153 3.86 15.35 -2.70
N PRO A 154 2.64 14.76 -2.77
CA PRO A 154 1.72 14.77 -1.62
C PRO A 154 2.05 13.74 -0.52
N ILE A 155 2.63 12.58 -0.86
CA ILE A 155 2.91 11.51 0.12
C ILE A 155 4.39 11.37 0.52
N ALA A 156 5.32 12.07 -0.12
CA ALA A 156 6.72 12.07 0.29
C ALA A 156 6.94 12.55 1.75
N PRO A 157 6.25 13.61 2.24
CA PRO A 157 6.33 13.99 3.65
C PRO A 157 5.88 12.86 4.58
N TYR A 158 4.86 12.11 4.16
CA TYR A 158 4.31 10.98 4.91
C TYR A 158 5.27 9.78 5.00
N ILE A 159 5.94 9.43 3.90
CA ILE A 159 6.91 8.33 3.89
C ILE A 159 8.15 8.69 4.70
N ASN A 160 8.55 9.96 4.66
CA ASN A 160 9.63 10.47 5.49
C ASN A 160 9.24 10.51 6.97
N PHE A 161 8.00 10.89 7.32
CA PHE A 161 7.50 10.87 8.70
C PHE A 161 7.34 9.45 9.26
N VAL A 162 6.73 8.54 8.50
CA VAL A 162 6.57 7.15 8.93
C VAL A 162 7.92 6.41 8.95
N GLY A 163 8.83 6.76 8.03
CA GLY A 163 10.21 6.29 7.96
C GLY A 163 11.13 6.84 9.05
N SER A 164 10.96 8.10 9.49
CA SER A 164 11.72 8.67 10.61
C SER A 164 11.34 8.02 11.94
N LEU A 165 10.08 7.62 12.09
CA LEU A 165 9.59 6.81 13.20
C LEU A 165 10.13 5.35 13.21
N LYS A 166 10.91 4.92 12.19
CA LYS A 166 11.59 3.61 12.15
C LYS A 166 13.03 3.62 12.72
N ARG A 167 13.50 4.72 13.33
CA ARG A 167 14.75 4.72 14.11
C ARG A 167 14.45 4.73 15.62
N PRO A 168 14.17 3.59 16.26
CA PRO A 168 14.63 3.41 17.62
C PRO A 168 16.16 3.25 17.57
N TYR A 169 16.87 3.85 18.53
CA TYR A 169 18.21 3.40 18.89
C TYR A 169 18.20 1.91 19.20
#